data_AF-A0AAX3RYE1-F1
#
_entry.id   AF-A0AAX3RYE1-F1
#
_cell.length_a   1.000
_cell.length_b   1.000
_cell.length_c   1.000
_cell.angle_alpha   90.00
_cell.angle_beta   90.00
_cell.angle_gamma   90.00
#
_symmetry.space_group_name_H-M   'P 1'
#
loop_
_entity.id
_entity.type
_entity.pdbx_description
1 polymer ?
#
loop_
_entity_poly.entity_id
_entity_poly.type
_entity_poly.pdbx_seq_one_letter_code
_entity_poly.pdbx_strand_id
1 'polypeptide(L)'
;MAEPQYLFGEIPLSRAAFDRWLKSEFTIAEASGHAQKLQQQTIAQSFLTYLNAPSDELRFLLLHDKQQAVLRCGLWLVSDELSDNILHLVEILKTTASFVARNTTATVIYGENIAGTLIVKKDKSTLSDKVTRFDTPNWAQEWLQELEDASEDNIKKWIDSKLWNQTKRQYNIYLRNATPDNRIHIKNTDFFSNGTQVVSWENEVLPNANPFTFKRIFTDSLNNIYSDNNSVWLHPKLSLNMPILIDTNLLGKTIRLLEGDYDTDFILQIDNTLWFSVIENRQFKLGSITVDMATFQKINDSHYIDKNAFYGSNHQKGVFKIEGVDPRTVTKFDNIFSISGNQVFYYNGVLEHADAATFRQQENYYLDKKHVWEGTKLLEGFDPHSFEIVDWRLGLVKDANNVRICWKNIENADASTVELIDVYHGAYWRDKQHIWYFNQQLQPLTLPDDGELYFYPKSNFCRVGQNIWCQAHLLEGVDVETFTVIKPTIGRDKNYYYYEEHRYTHQEYAEKDVERYYTFG
;
A
#
# COMPACT_ATOMS: atom_id res chain seq x y z
N MET A 1 45.52 -6.39 -21.35
CA MET A 1 44.67 -5.47 -20.58
C MET A 1 44.32 -4.35 -21.53
N ALA A 2 43.03 -4.05 -21.72
CA ALA A 2 42.63 -2.90 -22.52
C ALA A 2 43.20 -1.62 -21.87
N GLU A 3 43.60 -0.65 -22.69
CA GLU A 3 44.15 0.61 -22.17
C GLU A 3 43.02 1.44 -21.55
N PRO A 4 43.22 1.99 -20.33
CA PRO A 4 42.21 2.79 -19.66
C PRO A 4 41.84 4.02 -20.48
N GLN A 5 40.58 4.43 -20.41
CA GLN A 5 40.13 5.66 -21.08
C GLN A 5 39.94 6.79 -20.09
N TYR A 6 40.19 8.02 -20.55
CA TYR A 6 40.19 9.22 -19.70
C TYR A 6 39.34 10.33 -20.33
N LEU A 7 38.74 11.16 -19.49
CA LEU A 7 38.18 12.46 -19.86
C LEU A 7 38.60 13.49 -18.82
N PHE A 8 39.13 14.62 -19.27
CA PHE A 8 39.45 15.77 -18.41
C PHE A 8 38.82 17.03 -18.99
N GLY A 9 38.10 17.75 -18.14
CA GLY A 9 37.43 19.00 -18.50
C GLY A 9 37.60 20.05 -17.42
N GLU A 10 37.92 21.27 -17.85
CA GLU A 10 37.89 22.44 -16.99
C GLU A 10 37.01 23.52 -17.65
N ILE A 11 35.87 23.80 -17.03
CA ILE A 11 34.82 24.64 -17.61
C ILE A 11 34.62 25.89 -16.74
N PRO A 12 34.92 27.10 -17.24
CA PRO A 12 34.69 28.34 -16.50
C PRO A 12 33.20 28.55 -16.25
N LEU A 13 32.79 28.42 -15.00
CA LEU A 13 31.39 28.34 -14.62
C LEU A 13 31.22 28.84 -13.19
N SER A 14 30.45 29.90 -12.99
CA SER A 14 30.24 30.46 -11.64
C SER A 14 29.46 29.49 -10.76
N ARG A 15 29.57 29.61 -9.42
CA ARG A 15 28.85 28.71 -8.51
C ARG A 15 27.34 28.72 -8.74
N ALA A 16 26.77 29.90 -8.96
CA ALA A 16 25.35 30.05 -9.25
C ALA A 16 24.95 29.47 -10.62
N ALA A 17 25.83 29.54 -11.61
CA ALA A 17 25.62 28.89 -12.90
C ALA A 17 25.65 27.36 -12.75
N PHE A 18 26.56 26.83 -11.94
CA PHE A 18 26.70 25.38 -11.71
C PHE A 18 25.46 24.82 -11.02
N ASP A 19 25.00 25.48 -9.96
CA ASP A 19 23.80 25.08 -9.23
C ASP A 19 22.52 25.15 -10.11
N ARG A 20 22.46 26.06 -11.09
CA ARG A 20 21.35 26.13 -12.07
C ARG A 20 21.46 25.05 -13.14
N TRP A 21 22.67 24.77 -13.62
CA TRP A 21 22.93 23.71 -14.60
C TRP A 21 22.60 22.33 -14.05
N LEU A 22 22.97 22.02 -12.80
CA LEU A 22 22.57 20.74 -12.17
C LEU A 22 21.05 20.53 -12.14
N LYS A 23 20.26 21.61 -12.11
CA LYS A 23 18.79 21.56 -12.09
C LYS A 23 18.14 21.61 -13.47
N SER A 24 18.89 21.88 -14.54
CA SER A 24 18.32 21.91 -15.88
C SER A 24 17.99 20.51 -16.36
N GLU A 25 16.99 20.44 -17.23
CA GLU A 25 16.56 19.20 -17.85
C GLU A 25 17.57 18.74 -18.91
N PHE A 26 17.77 17.43 -18.96
CA PHE A 26 18.58 16.73 -19.94
C PHE A 26 17.80 15.55 -20.46
N THR A 27 17.94 15.30 -21.76
CA THR A 27 17.21 14.25 -22.45
C THR A 27 18.21 13.38 -23.17
N ILE A 28 18.18 12.08 -22.88
CA ILE A 28 19.01 11.08 -23.54
C ILE A 28 18.17 10.41 -24.61
N ALA A 29 18.70 10.30 -25.83
CA ALA A 29 18.17 9.39 -26.84
C ALA A 29 18.84 8.02 -26.62
N GLU A 30 18.12 7.06 -26.05
CA GLU A 30 18.65 5.70 -25.96
C GLU A 30 18.63 5.05 -27.36
N ALA A 31 19.78 4.56 -27.80
CA ALA A 31 19.90 3.74 -28.98
C ALA A 31 19.53 2.28 -28.63
N SER A 32 18.23 2.01 -28.50
CA SER A 32 17.71 0.64 -28.60
C SER A 32 16.80 0.55 -29.82
N GLY A 33 16.94 -0.52 -30.58
CA GLY A 33 16.44 -0.63 -31.97
C GLY A 33 14.93 -0.56 -32.17
N HIS A 34 14.12 -0.22 -31.17
CA HIS A 34 12.67 -0.03 -31.30
C HIS A 34 12.24 1.21 -30.49
N ALA A 35 11.78 2.25 -31.20
CA ALA A 35 11.23 3.53 -30.70
C ALA A 35 12.03 4.26 -29.60
N GLN A 36 12.78 5.30 -30.00
CA GLN A 36 13.43 6.25 -29.09
C GLN A 36 12.42 6.88 -28.12
N LYS A 37 12.48 6.52 -26.83
CA LYS A 37 11.70 7.18 -25.77
C LYS A 37 12.62 8.13 -25.04
N LEU A 38 12.34 9.43 -25.16
CA LEU A 38 13.09 10.52 -24.53
C LEU A 38 12.79 10.54 -23.03
N GLN A 39 13.73 10.10 -22.18
CA GLN A 39 13.59 10.23 -20.73
C GLN A 39 14.12 11.60 -20.28
N GLN A 40 13.24 12.44 -19.74
CA GLN A 40 13.59 13.75 -19.22
C GLN A 40 14.00 13.62 -17.74
N GLN A 41 15.24 13.96 -17.43
CA GLN A 41 15.77 13.98 -16.07
C GLN A 41 16.59 15.24 -15.84
N THR A 42 16.84 15.60 -14.59
CA THR A 42 17.79 16.70 -14.29
C THR A 42 19.22 16.25 -14.56
N ILE A 43 20.10 17.19 -14.93
CA ILE A 43 21.55 16.93 -15.09
C ILE A 43 22.14 16.26 -13.83
N ALA A 44 21.73 16.69 -12.63
CA ALA A 44 22.17 16.09 -11.38
C ALA A 44 21.83 14.59 -11.28
N GLN A 45 20.64 14.19 -11.76
CA GLN A 45 20.22 12.78 -11.78
C GLN A 45 21.06 11.96 -12.77
N SER A 46 21.42 12.54 -13.92
CA SER A 46 22.28 11.87 -14.91
C SER A 46 23.70 11.59 -14.38
N PHE A 47 24.19 12.36 -13.40
CA PHE A 47 25.50 12.09 -12.78
C PHE A 47 25.47 10.97 -11.73
N LEU A 48 24.29 10.59 -11.23
CA LEU A 48 24.18 9.59 -10.18
C LEU A 48 24.63 8.21 -10.63
N THR A 49 24.46 7.86 -11.92
CA THR A 49 24.96 6.61 -12.49
C THR A 49 26.49 6.52 -12.42
N TYR A 50 27.19 7.61 -12.74
CA TYR A 50 28.66 7.67 -12.62
C TYR A 50 29.13 7.61 -11.17
N LEU A 51 28.42 8.27 -10.25
CA LEU A 51 28.76 8.28 -8.82
C LEU A 51 28.53 6.92 -8.14
N ASN A 52 27.65 6.10 -8.70
CA ASN A 52 27.30 4.78 -8.16
C ASN A 52 28.04 3.62 -8.80
N ALA A 53 28.72 3.84 -9.92
CA ALA A 53 29.38 2.76 -10.62
C ALA A 53 30.44 2.05 -9.76
N PRO A 54 30.70 0.76 -10.02
CA PRO A 54 31.74 0.01 -9.34
C PRO A 54 33.10 0.67 -9.48
N SER A 55 33.85 0.68 -8.38
CA SER A 55 35.16 1.33 -8.33
C SER A 55 36.26 0.53 -9.04
N ASP A 56 36.00 -0.68 -9.45
CA ASP A 56 36.86 -1.45 -10.33
C ASP A 56 36.57 -1.17 -11.81
N GLU A 57 35.45 -0.54 -12.14
CA GLU A 57 35.04 -0.23 -13.52
C GLU A 57 35.31 1.23 -13.91
N LEU A 58 34.93 2.20 -13.06
CA LEU A 58 35.15 3.62 -13.36
C LEU A 58 35.39 4.52 -12.12
N ARG A 59 36.03 5.67 -12.35
CA ARG A 59 36.16 6.78 -11.39
C ARG A 59 35.63 8.05 -12.01
N PHE A 60 34.84 8.79 -11.23
CA PHE A 60 34.25 10.05 -11.66
C PHE A 60 34.57 11.17 -10.67
N LEU A 61 35.01 12.30 -11.22
CA LEU A 61 35.28 13.55 -10.52
C LEU A 61 34.37 14.62 -11.11
N LEU A 62 33.67 15.34 -10.24
CA LEU A 62 32.88 16.50 -10.62
C LEU A 62 32.90 17.52 -9.48
N LEU A 63 33.86 18.44 -9.54
CA LEU A 63 34.15 19.37 -8.45
C LEU A 63 34.05 20.81 -8.94
N HIS A 64 33.23 21.61 -8.24
CA HIS A 64 33.18 23.06 -8.47
C HIS A 64 34.19 23.77 -7.56
N ASP A 65 35.23 24.35 -8.16
CA ASP A 65 36.20 25.21 -7.46
C ASP A 65 35.59 26.61 -7.31
N LYS A 66 35.19 26.94 -6.08
CA LYS A 66 34.56 28.23 -5.76
C LYS A 66 35.51 29.41 -5.89
N GLN A 67 36.80 29.21 -5.66
CA GLN A 67 37.80 30.28 -5.68
C GLN A 67 38.15 30.64 -7.13
N GLN A 68 38.36 29.63 -7.97
CA GLN A 68 38.70 29.80 -9.38
C GLN A 68 37.46 29.98 -10.29
N ALA A 69 36.26 29.72 -9.77
CA ALA A 69 35.01 29.74 -10.52
C ALA A 69 35.04 28.81 -11.76
N VAL A 70 35.59 27.61 -11.57
CA VAL A 70 35.67 26.57 -12.59
C VAL A 70 35.01 25.28 -12.12
N LEU A 71 34.39 24.57 -13.05
CA LEU A 71 33.97 23.19 -12.90
C LEU A 71 35.09 22.30 -13.43
N ARG A 72 35.65 21.44 -12.58
CA ARG A 72 36.55 20.36 -12.97
C ARG A 72 35.76 19.08 -13.12
N CYS A 73 35.96 18.39 -14.23
CA CYS A 73 35.34 17.10 -14.52
C CYS A 73 36.42 16.10 -14.94
N GLY A 74 36.41 14.94 -14.31
CA GLY A 74 37.30 13.82 -14.61
C GLY A 74 36.51 12.54 -14.76
N LEU A 75 36.84 11.71 -15.74
CA LEU A 75 36.36 10.34 -15.84
C LEU A 75 37.54 9.44 -16.16
N TRP A 76 37.63 8.31 -15.45
CA TRP A 76 38.56 7.22 -15.73
C TRP A 76 37.75 5.94 -15.90
N LEU A 77 38.04 5.18 -16.94
CA LEU A 77 37.41 3.89 -17.23
C LEU A 77 38.49 2.81 -17.30
N VAL A 78 38.20 1.64 -16.75
CA VAL A 78 39.13 0.49 -16.76
C VAL A 78 39.34 -0.10 -18.16
N SER A 79 38.39 0.08 -19.08
CA SER A 79 38.38 -0.53 -20.41
C SER A 79 37.70 0.38 -21.44
N ASP A 80 38.03 0.19 -22.72
CA ASP A 80 37.46 0.89 -23.88
C ASP A 80 36.04 0.44 -24.25
N GLU A 81 35.65 -0.77 -23.84
CA GLU A 81 34.26 -1.26 -23.95
C GLU A 81 33.25 -0.36 -23.23
N LEU A 82 33.70 0.44 -22.25
CA LEU A 82 32.87 1.39 -21.50
C LEU A 82 32.82 2.79 -22.13
N SER A 83 33.37 2.97 -23.34
CA SER A 83 33.53 4.27 -23.99
C SER A 83 32.22 5.03 -24.27
N ASP A 84 31.07 4.35 -24.32
CA ASP A 84 29.75 4.98 -24.35
C ASP A 84 29.52 5.91 -23.14
N ASN A 85 30.12 5.60 -21.98
CA ASN A 85 30.06 6.46 -20.80
C ASN A 85 30.77 7.81 -21.01
N ILE A 86 31.87 7.83 -21.78
CA ILE A 86 32.58 9.06 -22.14
C ILE A 86 31.70 9.89 -23.08
N LEU A 87 31.13 9.28 -24.12
CA LEU A 87 30.28 9.99 -25.09
C LEU A 87 29.04 10.57 -24.42
N HIS A 88 28.41 9.79 -23.54
CA HIS A 88 27.28 10.26 -22.75
C HIS A 88 27.67 11.45 -21.83
N LEU A 89 28.82 11.37 -21.16
CA LEU A 89 29.32 12.46 -20.32
C LEU A 89 29.62 13.71 -21.16
N VAL A 90 30.17 13.55 -22.36
CA VAL A 90 30.40 14.65 -23.32
C VAL A 90 29.09 15.32 -23.72
N GLU A 91 28.02 14.56 -24.00
CA GLU A 91 26.68 15.13 -24.29
C GLU A 91 26.14 15.95 -23.11
N ILE A 92 26.30 15.44 -21.87
CA ILE A 92 25.93 16.19 -20.67
C ILE A 92 26.74 17.49 -20.58
N LEU A 93 28.06 17.42 -20.76
CA LEU A 93 28.95 18.58 -20.65
C LEU A 93 28.71 19.63 -21.73
N LYS A 94 28.22 19.27 -22.93
CA LYS A 94 27.82 20.24 -23.97
C LYS A 94 26.77 21.23 -23.47
N THR A 95 25.86 20.78 -22.60
CA THR A 95 24.77 21.62 -22.06
C THR A 95 25.26 22.76 -21.17
N THR A 96 26.51 22.68 -20.67
CA THR A 96 27.13 23.78 -19.93
C THR A 96 27.26 25.07 -20.75
N ALA A 97 27.25 24.99 -22.10
CA ALA A 97 27.35 26.14 -23.00
C ALA A 97 26.36 27.27 -22.65
N SER A 98 25.14 26.90 -22.24
CA SER A 98 24.10 27.86 -21.84
C SER A 98 24.42 28.61 -20.55
N PHE A 99 25.36 28.11 -19.75
CA PHE A 99 25.67 28.58 -18.40
C PHE A 99 27.06 29.23 -18.27
N VAL A 100 27.96 28.99 -19.23
CA VAL A 100 29.30 29.60 -19.31
C VAL A 100 29.21 31.11 -19.59
N ALA A 101 30.19 31.91 -19.15
CA ALA A 101 30.21 33.36 -19.35
C ALA A 101 30.53 33.76 -20.80
N ARG A 102 30.26 35.02 -21.16
CA ARG A 102 30.70 35.59 -22.46
C ARG A 102 32.24 35.69 -22.48
N ASN A 103 32.84 35.51 -23.65
CA ASN A 103 34.29 35.59 -23.89
C ASN A 103 35.15 34.52 -23.20
N THR A 104 34.57 33.48 -22.62
CA THR A 104 35.30 32.30 -22.12
C THR A 104 35.23 31.16 -23.13
N THR A 105 36.29 30.37 -23.20
CA THR A 105 36.33 29.12 -23.96
C THR A 105 36.78 28.03 -23.00
N ALA A 106 36.00 26.97 -22.90
CA ALA A 106 36.37 25.76 -22.17
C ALA A 106 36.74 24.65 -23.15
N THR A 107 37.62 23.77 -22.70
CA THR A 107 38.04 22.59 -23.44
C THR A 107 37.85 21.37 -22.56
N VAL A 108 37.19 20.35 -23.10
CA VAL A 108 37.12 19.01 -22.51
C VAL A 108 37.78 18.06 -23.49
N ILE A 109 38.81 17.36 -23.03
CA ILE A 109 39.60 16.43 -23.83
C ILE A 109 39.31 15.03 -23.31
N TYR A 110 39.11 14.07 -24.19
CA TYR A 110 38.86 12.68 -23.82
C TYR A 110 39.55 11.73 -24.79
N GLY A 111 39.86 10.52 -24.28
CA GLY A 111 40.27 9.33 -25.00
C GLY A 111 41.76 9.07 -25.16
N GLU A 112 42.07 7.78 -25.33
CA GLU A 112 43.24 7.27 -26.07
C GLU A 112 42.76 6.57 -27.37
N ASN A 113 41.68 5.78 -27.31
CA ASN A 113 41.09 5.05 -28.46
C ASN A 113 39.89 5.77 -29.11
N ILE A 114 38.99 6.34 -28.30
CA ILE A 114 37.92 7.23 -28.77
C ILE A 114 38.29 8.64 -28.34
N ALA A 115 39.08 9.33 -29.17
CA ALA A 115 39.69 10.58 -28.80
C ALA A 115 39.00 11.78 -29.43
N GLY A 116 38.82 12.85 -28.64
CA GLY A 116 38.15 14.04 -29.12
C GLY A 116 38.33 15.25 -28.21
N THR A 117 37.99 16.40 -28.76
CA THR A 117 38.00 17.68 -28.04
C THR A 117 36.63 18.34 -28.15
N LEU A 118 35.96 18.51 -27.02
CA LEU A 118 34.76 19.34 -26.89
C LEU A 118 35.18 20.76 -26.53
N ILE A 119 34.82 21.71 -27.39
CA ILE A 119 35.00 23.15 -27.17
C ILE A 119 33.65 23.74 -26.76
N VAL A 120 33.61 24.38 -25.59
CA VAL A 120 32.40 25.04 -25.07
C VAL A 120 32.62 26.55 -25.01
N LYS A 121 31.72 27.30 -25.63
CA LYS A 121 31.59 28.75 -25.55
C LYS A 121 30.17 29.09 -25.14
N LYS A 122 29.92 30.35 -24.75
CA LYS A 122 28.56 30.83 -24.44
C LYS A 122 27.60 30.46 -25.59
N ASP A 123 26.58 29.67 -25.26
CA ASP A 123 25.49 29.21 -26.14
C ASP A 123 25.95 28.42 -27.39
N LYS A 124 27.19 27.93 -27.41
CA LYS A 124 27.74 27.14 -28.51
C LYS A 124 28.71 26.08 -28.02
N SER A 125 28.45 24.82 -28.35
CA SER A 125 29.39 23.70 -28.19
C SER A 125 29.84 23.20 -29.56
N THR A 126 31.06 22.67 -29.67
CA THR A 126 31.60 22.11 -30.92
C THR A 126 32.45 20.91 -30.58
N LEU A 127 32.19 19.78 -31.25
CA LEU A 127 32.98 18.55 -31.11
C LEU A 127 34.01 18.49 -32.26
N SER A 128 35.23 18.10 -31.95
CA SER A 128 36.31 17.91 -32.90
C SER A 128 36.97 16.55 -32.68
N ASP A 129 37.11 15.76 -33.75
CA ASP A 129 37.82 14.47 -33.73
C ASP A 129 39.35 14.66 -33.67
N LYS A 130 39.84 15.90 -33.81
CA LYS A 130 41.26 16.23 -33.60
C LYS A 130 41.53 16.41 -32.12
N VAL A 131 42.41 15.57 -31.59
CA VAL A 131 42.95 15.69 -30.22
C VAL A 131 43.98 16.80 -30.19
N THR A 132 43.63 17.91 -29.54
CA THR A 132 44.66 18.83 -29.04
C THR A 132 45.44 18.08 -27.96
N ARG A 133 46.78 18.07 -28.03
CA ARG A 133 47.71 17.38 -27.12
C ARG A 133 47.06 16.98 -25.77
N PHE A 134 46.95 15.67 -25.51
CA PHE A 134 46.36 15.14 -24.28
C PHE A 134 47.31 15.38 -23.10
N ASP A 135 47.22 16.58 -22.51
CA ASP A 135 47.99 16.95 -21.33
C ASP A 135 47.14 16.73 -20.08
N THR A 136 47.63 15.93 -19.14
CA THR A 136 46.96 15.69 -17.85
C THR A 136 47.17 16.90 -16.93
N PRO A 137 46.11 17.67 -16.59
CA PRO A 137 46.24 18.84 -15.71
C PRO A 137 46.75 18.45 -14.32
N ASN A 138 47.45 19.36 -13.62
CA ASN A 138 48.01 19.08 -12.29
C ASN A 138 46.95 18.54 -11.30
N TRP A 139 45.75 19.13 -11.28
CA TRP A 139 44.65 18.65 -10.43
C TRP A 139 44.21 17.23 -10.77
N ALA A 140 44.30 16.84 -12.05
CA ALA A 140 43.96 15.50 -12.49
C ALA A 140 45.06 14.52 -12.11
N GLN A 141 46.33 14.92 -12.16
CA GLN A 141 47.44 14.07 -11.68
C GLN A 141 47.29 13.76 -10.19
N GLU A 142 46.94 14.75 -9.38
CA GLU A 142 46.64 14.55 -7.94
C GLU A 142 45.47 13.57 -7.75
N TRP A 143 44.39 13.74 -8.50
CA TRP A 143 43.25 12.82 -8.44
C TRP A 143 43.60 11.40 -8.89
N LEU A 144 44.38 11.25 -9.96
CA LEU A 144 44.81 9.95 -10.49
C LEU A 144 45.69 9.17 -9.51
N GLN A 145 46.51 9.85 -8.71
CA GLN A 145 47.33 9.22 -7.66
C GLN A 145 46.49 8.63 -6.53
N GLU A 146 45.26 9.13 -6.34
CA GLU A 146 44.35 8.71 -5.28
C GLU A 146 43.27 7.70 -5.74
N LEU A 147 43.33 7.19 -6.98
CA LEU A 147 42.27 6.31 -7.51
C LEU A 147 42.16 4.96 -6.78
N GLU A 148 43.26 4.47 -6.20
CA GLU A 148 43.30 3.22 -5.44
C GLU A 148 42.56 3.33 -4.10
N ASP A 149 42.50 4.52 -3.52
CA ASP A 149 41.76 4.77 -2.28
C ASP A 149 40.26 4.94 -2.58
N ALA A 150 39.52 3.84 -2.50
CA ALA A 150 38.07 3.81 -2.67
C ALA A 150 37.29 4.20 -1.39
N SER A 151 37.95 4.75 -0.36
CA SER A 151 37.28 5.19 0.85
C SER A 151 36.32 6.35 0.59
N GLU A 152 35.25 6.41 1.40
CA GLU A 152 34.26 7.47 1.30
C GLU A 152 34.87 8.87 1.47
N ASP A 153 35.87 8.98 2.37
CA ASP A 153 36.54 10.23 2.67
C ASP A 153 37.39 10.75 1.51
N ASN A 154 37.99 9.84 0.74
CA ASN A 154 38.70 10.19 -0.48
C ASN A 154 37.73 10.55 -1.62
N ILE A 155 36.69 9.73 -1.84
CA ILE A 155 35.71 9.97 -2.92
C ILE A 155 35.01 11.33 -2.76
N LYS A 156 34.56 11.67 -1.54
CA LYS A 156 33.83 12.92 -1.28
C LYS A 156 34.68 14.18 -1.50
N LYS A 157 36.01 14.08 -1.49
CA LYS A 157 36.95 15.18 -1.77
C LYS A 157 36.83 15.66 -3.22
N TRP A 158 36.54 14.74 -4.14
CA TRP A 158 36.55 14.97 -5.58
C TRP A 158 35.16 15.18 -6.21
N ILE A 159 34.12 15.27 -5.38
CA ILE A 159 32.73 15.46 -5.83
C ILE A 159 32.14 16.68 -5.12
N ASP A 160 31.34 17.48 -5.84
CA ASP A 160 30.65 18.62 -5.26
C ASP A 160 29.78 18.20 -4.06
N SER A 161 29.92 18.91 -2.94
CA SER A 161 29.28 18.52 -1.69
C SER A 161 27.75 18.49 -1.75
N LYS A 162 27.10 19.32 -2.59
CA LYS A 162 25.63 19.25 -2.75
C LYS A 162 25.23 17.98 -3.50
N LEU A 163 25.94 17.67 -4.57
CA LEU A 163 25.71 16.47 -5.38
C LEU A 163 26.01 15.19 -4.57
N TRP A 164 27.11 15.19 -3.81
CA TRP A 164 27.46 14.10 -2.90
C TRP A 164 26.38 13.82 -1.86
N ASN A 165 25.91 14.88 -1.18
CA ASN A 165 24.86 14.75 -0.17
C ASN A 165 23.52 14.30 -0.77
N GLN A 166 23.21 14.72 -2.00
CA GLN A 166 22.02 14.25 -2.72
C GLN A 166 22.14 12.74 -3.03
N THR A 167 23.30 12.30 -3.50
CA THR A 167 23.59 10.88 -3.80
C THR A 167 23.47 10.02 -2.55
N LYS A 168 24.06 10.45 -1.42
CA LYS A 168 23.93 9.77 -0.12
C LYS A 168 22.50 9.62 0.40
N ARG A 169 21.60 10.54 0.04
CA ARG A 169 20.18 10.44 0.43
C ARG A 169 19.43 9.43 -0.42
N GLN A 170 19.87 9.22 -1.65
CA GLN A 170 19.19 8.37 -2.62
C GLN A 170 19.74 6.94 -2.64
N TYR A 171 21.01 6.75 -2.24
CA TYR A 171 21.73 5.49 -2.32
C TYR A 171 22.43 5.14 -1.00
N ASN A 172 22.61 3.85 -0.76
CA ASN A 172 23.20 3.30 0.46
C ASN A 172 24.74 3.28 0.41
N ILE A 173 25.38 4.42 0.12
CA ILE A 173 26.85 4.50 -0.09
C ILE A 173 27.66 3.98 1.11
N TYR A 174 27.14 4.13 2.33
CA TYR A 174 27.76 3.63 3.56
C TYR A 174 27.99 2.11 3.56
N LEU A 175 27.29 1.36 2.69
CA LEU A 175 27.46 -0.08 2.53
C LEU A 175 28.75 -0.45 1.78
N ARG A 176 29.51 0.50 1.23
CA ARG A 176 30.84 0.24 0.65
C ARG A 176 31.84 -0.30 1.69
N ASN A 177 31.57 -0.05 2.97
CA ASN A 177 32.38 -0.55 4.07
C ASN A 177 31.97 -1.97 4.52
N ALA A 178 30.93 -2.56 3.92
CA ALA A 178 30.48 -3.90 4.25
C ALA A 178 31.40 -4.95 3.61
N THR A 179 31.62 -6.04 4.33
CA THR A 179 32.33 -7.22 3.83
C THR A 179 31.55 -8.49 4.19
N PRO A 180 31.90 -9.65 3.63
CA PRO A 180 31.31 -10.92 4.05
C PRO A 180 31.44 -11.19 5.56
N ASP A 181 32.57 -10.80 6.17
CA ASP A 181 32.84 -10.98 7.60
C ASP A 181 32.20 -9.88 8.48
N ASN A 182 31.95 -8.69 7.91
CA ASN A 182 31.35 -7.55 8.59
C ASN A 182 30.18 -7.00 7.76
N ARG A 183 29.05 -7.71 7.81
CA ARG A 183 27.82 -7.33 7.11
C ARG A 183 27.20 -6.09 7.74
N ILE A 184 26.72 -5.17 6.92
CA ILE A 184 26.08 -3.93 7.39
C ILE A 184 24.59 -3.98 7.09
N HIS A 185 23.77 -3.66 8.10
CA HIS A 185 22.31 -3.59 7.96
C HIS A 185 21.89 -2.49 6.97
N ILE A 186 20.99 -2.84 6.04
CA ILE A 186 20.42 -1.89 5.09
C ILE A 186 19.25 -1.18 5.78
N LYS A 187 19.39 0.13 6.00
CA LYS A 187 18.41 0.94 6.73
C LYS A 187 16.99 0.77 6.19
N ASN A 188 16.02 0.67 7.10
CA ASN A 188 14.58 0.53 6.82
C ASN A 188 14.18 -0.73 6.03
N THR A 189 15.01 -1.77 6.08
CA THR A 189 14.72 -3.09 5.53
C THR A 189 15.04 -4.16 6.57
N ASP A 190 14.72 -5.41 6.26
CA ASP A 190 15.07 -6.58 7.10
C ASP A 190 16.35 -7.28 6.60
N PHE A 191 17.11 -6.61 5.71
CA PHE A 191 18.24 -7.17 4.97
C PHE A 191 19.56 -6.50 5.33
N PHE A 192 20.65 -7.19 4.99
CA PHE A 192 22.02 -6.77 5.18
C PHE A 192 22.74 -6.70 3.83
N SER A 193 23.84 -5.96 3.76
CA SER A 193 24.81 -6.03 2.67
C SER A 193 26.08 -6.69 3.15
N ASN A 194 26.65 -7.56 2.31
CA ASN A 194 27.99 -8.11 2.48
C ASN A 194 29.06 -7.37 1.65
N GLY A 195 28.70 -6.20 1.10
CA GLY A 195 29.55 -5.35 0.25
C GLY A 195 29.15 -5.41 -1.21
N THR A 196 28.79 -6.58 -1.72
CA THR A 196 28.44 -6.81 -3.14
C THR A 196 27.00 -7.29 -3.34
N GLN A 197 26.39 -7.90 -2.33
CA GLN A 197 25.07 -8.53 -2.41
C GLN A 197 24.18 -8.10 -1.25
N VAL A 198 22.86 -8.13 -1.49
CA VAL A 198 21.85 -8.08 -0.43
C VAL A 198 21.64 -9.50 0.11
N VAL A 199 21.71 -9.66 1.42
CA VAL A 199 21.60 -10.96 2.10
C VAL A 199 20.63 -10.90 3.29
N SER A 200 19.99 -12.03 3.59
CA SER A 200 19.16 -12.19 4.80
C SER A 200 20.01 -12.28 6.07
N TRP A 201 19.36 -12.31 7.23
CA TRP A 201 20.03 -12.59 8.51
C TRP A 201 20.81 -13.92 8.47
N GLU A 202 20.21 -14.95 7.88
CA GLU A 202 20.78 -16.30 7.68
C GLU A 202 21.81 -16.40 6.55
N ASN A 203 22.16 -15.25 5.94
CA ASN A 203 23.15 -15.14 4.87
C ASN A 203 22.69 -15.75 3.53
N GLU A 204 21.39 -15.87 3.32
CA GLU A 204 20.83 -16.21 2.01
C GLU A 204 20.87 -14.99 1.10
N VAL A 205 21.32 -15.16 -0.13
CA VAL A 205 21.46 -14.07 -1.12
C VAL A 205 20.11 -13.76 -1.74
N LEU A 206 19.71 -12.47 -1.73
CA LEU A 206 18.58 -11.99 -2.52
C LEU A 206 19.03 -11.82 -3.98
N PRO A 207 18.52 -12.62 -4.94
CA PRO A 207 18.99 -12.56 -6.32
C PRO A 207 18.66 -11.22 -6.96
N ASN A 208 19.57 -10.73 -7.81
CA ASN A 208 19.45 -9.50 -8.61
C ASN A 208 19.41 -8.18 -7.82
N ALA A 209 19.50 -8.22 -6.49
CA ALA A 209 19.39 -7.02 -5.67
C ALA A 209 20.73 -6.30 -5.51
N ASN A 210 20.78 -5.05 -5.93
CA ASN A 210 21.91 -4.18 -5.73
C ASN A 210 21.83 -3.51 -4.34
N PRO A 211 22.75 -3.80 -3.40
CA PRO A 211 22.69 -3.26 -2.03
C PRO A 211 22.74 -1.73 -1.98
N PHE A 212 23.39 -1.07 -2.94
CA PHE A 212 23.54 0.38 -2.97
C PHE A 212 22.24 1.11 -3.33
N THR A 213 21.30 0.44 -3.99
CA THR A 213 20.04 1.03 -4.43
C THR A 213 18.83 0.36 -3.79
N PHE A 214 19.01 -0.82 -3.17
CA PHE A 214 17.97 -1.59 -2.51
C PHE A 214 17.33 -0.82 -1.35
N LYS A 215 16.01 -0.74 -1.37
CA LYS A 215 15.20 -0.09 -0.36
C LYS A 215 13.81 -0.71 -0.31
N ARG A 216 13.16 -0.60 0.83
CA ARG A 216 11.72 -0.85 0.94
C ARG A 216 10.97 0.33 0.35
N ILE A 217 10.12 0.06 -0.64
CA ILE A 217 9.28 1.07 -1.30
C ILE A 217 7.84 1.07 -0.75
N PHE A 218 7.42 -0.03 -0.11
CA PHE A 218 6.10 -0.13 0.51
C PHE A 218 6.08 -1.15 1.68
N THR A 219 5.17 -0.95 2.63
CA THR A 219 4.92 -1.85 3.75
C THR A 219 3.47 -1.69 4.24
N ASP A 220 2.76 -2.80 4.46
CA ASP A 220 1.44 -2.85 5.11
C ASP A 220 1.46 -3.85 6.29
N SER A 221 0.30 -4.28 6.80
CA SER A 221 0.23 -5.26 7.90
C SER A 221 0.77 -6.65 7.53
N LEU A 222 0.75 -7.03 6.25
CA LEU A 222 1.04 -8.38 5.76
C LEU A 222 2.25 -8.47 4.83
N ASN A 223 2.70 -7.38 4.22
CA ASN A 223 3.63 -7.38 3.09
C ASN A 223 4.67 -6.26 3.20
N ASN A 224 5.85 -6.52 2.66
CA ASN A 224 6.85 -5.53 2.30
C ASN A 224 7.09 -5.63 0.79
N ILE A 225 7.25 -4.49 0.11
CA ILE A 225 7.74 -4.45 -1.27
C ILE A 225 9.07 -3.70 -1.28
N TYR A 226 10.08 -4.34 -1.88
CA TYR A 226 11.42 -3.77 -2.04
C TYR A 226 11.72 -3.49 -3.51
N SER A 227 12.58 -2.52 -3.77
CA SER A 227 13.13 -2.28 -5.10
C SER A 227 14.54 -1.73 -4.99
N ASP A 228 15.35 -1.99 -5.99
CA ASP A 228 16.70 -1.45 -6.16
C ASP A 228 16.78 -0.52 -7.39
N ASN A 229 15.63 -0.03 -7.85
CA ASN A 229 15.40 0.71 -9.10
C ASN A 229 15.57 -0.11 -10.39
N ASN A 230 16.11 -1.33 -10.36
CA ASN A 230 16.19 -2.22 -11.52
C ASN A 230 15.23 -3.42 -11.40
N SER A 231 14.94 -3.86 -10.18
CA SER A 231 14.05 -4.97 -9.88
C SER A 231 13.10 -4.64 -8.72
N VAL A 232 11.99 -5.37 -8.61
CA VAL A 232 11.01 -5.28 -7.51
C VAL A 232 10.78 -6.65 -6.91
N TRP A 233 10.69 -6.73 -5.58
CA TRP A 233 10.37 -7.95 -4.86
C TRP A 233 9.21 -7.75 -3.88
N LEU A 234 8.39 -8.79 -3.72
CA LEU A 234 7.37 -8.91 -2.68
C LEU A 234 7.85 -9.83 -1.56
N HIS A 235 7.67 -9.41 -0.32
CA HIS A 235 7.99 -10.21 0.85
C HIS A 235 6.81 -10.23 1.83
N PRO A 236 6.06 -11.33 1.90
CA PRO A 236 5.03 -11.49 2.93
C PRO A 236 5.68 -11.53 4.32
N LYS A 237 5.24 -10.71 5.26
CA LYS A 237 5.81 -10.58 6.62
C LYS A 237 5.68 -11.84 7.46
N LEU A 238 4.72 -12.71 7.15
CA LEU A 238 4.50 -13.98 7.82
C LEU A 238 5.28 -15.14 7.15
N SER A 239 6.02 -14.86 6.07
CA SER A 239 6.87 -15.84 5.39
C SER A 239 8.26 -15.86 6.01
N LEU A 240 8.82 -17.06 6.18
CA LEU A 240 10.25 -17.24 6.46
C LEU A 240 11.09 -17.33 5.17
N ASN A 241 10.44 -17.45 4.01
CA ASN A 241 11.12 -17.53 2.71
C ASN A 241 11.61 -16.16 2.24
N MET A 242 12.66 -16.18 1.41
CA MET A 242 13.17 -15.00 0.73
C MET A 242 12.10 -14.28 -0.13
N PRO A 243 12.23 -12.95 -0.32
CA PRO A 243 11.35 -12.17 -1.18
C PRO A 243 11.21 -12.74 -2.60
N ILE A 244 9.98 -12.74 -3.10
CA ILE A 244 9.61 -13.18 -4.44
C ILE A 244 9.93 -12.05 -5.43
N LEU A 245 10.75 -12.33 -6.44
CA LEU A 245 11.02 -11.39 -7.53
C LEU A 245 9.76 -11.21 -8.39
N ILE A 246 9.32 -9.95 -8.55
CA ILE A 246 8.15 -9.57 -9.35
C ILE A 246 8.57 -9.29 -10.80
N ASP A 247 9.53 -8.38 -10.99
CA ASP A 247 9.98 -7.93 -12.30
C ASP A 247 11.41 -7.36 -12.21
N THR A 248 12.09 -7.30 -13.36
CA THR A 248 13.44 -6.75 -13.54
C THR A 248 13.46 -5.77 -14.72
N ASN A 249 14.62 -5.18 -15.01
CA ASN A 249 14.82 -4.22 -16.09
C ASN A 249 13.79 -3.08 -16.02
N LEU A 250 13.63 -2.50 -14.82
CA LEU A 250 12.64 -1.47 -14.53
C LEU A 250 13.00 -0.09 -15.08
N LEU A 251 14.17 0.05 -15.73
CA LEU A 251 14.58 1.31 -16.32
C LEU A 251 13.52 1.78 -17.34
N GLY A 252 13.00 2.99 -17.14
CA GLY A 252 11.95 3.57 -17.98
C GLY A 252 10.53 3.05 -17.71
N LYS A 253 10.36 2.06 -16.83
CA LYS A 253 9.05 1.56 -16.42
C LYS A 253 8.42 2.47 -15.36
N THR A 254 7.10 2.61 -15.40
CA THR A 254 6.35 3.30 -14.36
C THR A 254 5.95 2.31 -13.26
N ILE A 255 6.30 2.63 -12.01
CA ILE A 255 5.94 1.82 -10.84
C ILE A 255 5.06 2.65 -9.92
N ARG A 256 3.87 2.15 -9.58
CA ARG A 256 2.95 2.82 -8.66
C ARG A 256 2.24 1.80 -7.79
N LEU A 257 2.00 2.18 -6.55
CA LEU A 257 1.07 1.45 -5.70
C LEU A 257 -0.31 2.10 -5.86
N LEU A 258 -1.30 1.32 -6.29
CA LEU A 258 -2.68 1.79 -6.47
C LEU A 258 -3.52 1.61 -5.21
N GLU A 259 -3.32 0.50 -4.50
CA GLU A 259 -3.95 0.17 -3.21
C GLU A 259 -2.94 -0.52 -2.28
N GLY A 260 -3.21 -0.53 -0.98
CA GLY A 260 -2.31 -1.09 0.03
C GLY A 260 -2.32 -0.28 1.33
N ASP A 261 -3.41 -0.37 2.08
CA ASP A 261 -3.49 0.14 3.46
C ASP A 261 -3.70 -1.02 4.46
N TYR A 262 -4.16 -0.73 5.67
CA TYR A 262 -4.37 -1.76 6.68
C TYR A 262 -5.52 -2.72 6.31
N ASP A 263 -6.50 -2.24 5.54
CA ASP A 263 -7.76 -2.92 5.26
C ASP A 263 -7.84 -3.44 3.80
N THR A 264 -6.92 -3.03 2.93
CA THR A 264 -6.90 -3.38 1.50
C THR A 264 -5.61 -4.08 1.08
N ASP A 265 -5.73 -5.14 0.27
CA ASP A 265 -4.58 -5.80 -0.32
C ASP A 265 -3.84 -4.87 -1.28
N PHE A 266 -2.51 -5.05 -1.40
CA PHE A 266 -1.73 -4.23 -2.31
C PHE A 266 -2.09 -4.50 -3.78
N ILE A 267 -2.14 -3.43 -4.58
CA ILE A 267 -2.15 -3.51 -6.05
C ILE A 267 -0.97 -2.71 -6.57
N LEU A 268 0.05 -3.41 -7.05
CA LEU A 268 1.26 -2.81 -7.60
C LEU A 268 1.17 -2.73 -9.13
N GLN A 269 1.20 -1.53 -9.66
CA GLN A 269 1.35 -1.27 -11.09
C GLN A 269 2.83 -1.28 -11.48
N ILE A 270 3.18 -2.05 -12.52
CA ILE A 270 4.43 -1.93 -13.28
C ILE A 270 4.05 -1.82 -14.77
N ASP A 271 4.24 -0.64 -15.34
CA ASP A 271 3.72 -0.25 -16.66
C ASP A 271 2.24 -0.62 -16.81
N ASN A 272 1.90 -1.52 -17.74
CA ASN A 272 0.53 -1.95 -18.03
C ASN A 272 0.13 -3.22 -17.27
N THR A 273 0.94 -3.69 -16.33
CA THR A 273 0.68 -4.90 -15.57
C THR A 273 0.40 -4.54 -14.11
N LEU A 274 -0.71 -5.05 -13.59
CA LEU A 274 -1.01 -5.01 -12.17
C LEU A 274 -0.54 -6.33 -11.53
N TRP A 275 0.04 -6.23 -10.35
CA TRP A 275 0.53 -7.32 -9.53
C TRP A 275 -0.14 -7.26 -8.16
N PHE A 276 -0.56 -8.42 -7.66
CA PHE A 276 -1.37 -8.53 -6.44
C PHE A 276 -1.23 -9.92 -5.82
N SER A 277 -1.68 -10.03 -4.57
CA SER A 277 -1.76 -11.31 -3.86
C SER A 277 -2.94 -12.16 -4.33
N VAL A 278 -2.74 -13.47 -4.41
CA VAL A 278 -3.77 -14.48 -4.64
C VAL A 278 -3.62 -15.54 -3.55
N ILE A 279 -4.73 -15.91 -2.90
CA ILE A 279 -4.76 -16.94 -1.87
C ILE A 279 -5.37 -18.21 -2.48
N GLU A 280 -4.55 -19.24 -2.65
CA GLU A 280 -4.98 -20.54 -3.18
C GLU A 280 -4.55 -21.64 -2.22
N ASN A 281 -5.48 -22.50 -1.78
CA ASN A 281 -5.21 -23.58 -0.82
C ASN A 281 -4.52 -23.09 0.48
N ARG A 282 -4.92 -21.92 0.98
CA ARG A 282 -4.32 -21.23 2.15
C ARG A 282 -2.83 -20.88 1.96
N GLN A 283 -2.35 -20.80 0.73
CA GLN A 283 -1.00 -20.37 0.39
C GLN A 283 -1.07 -19.08 -0.44
N PHE A 284 -0.14 -18.17 -0.16
CA PHE A 284 0.01 -16.94 -0.94
C PHE A 284 0.72 -17.22 -2.25
N LYS A 285 0.19 -16.65 -3.33
CA LYS A 285 0.78 -16.63 -4.66
C LYS A 285 0.73 -15.22 -5.22
N LEU A 286 1.66 -14.93 -6.11
CA LEU A 286 1.68 -13.68 -6.84
C LEU A 286 0.83 -13.83 -8.10
N GLY A 287 -0.21 -13.02 -8.22
CA GLY A 287 -1.03 -12.89 -9.43
C GLY A 287 -0.65 -11.64 -10.23
N SER A 288 -0.95 -11.66 -11.52
CA SER A 288 -0.81 -10.50 -12.38
C SER A 288 -1.85 -10.45 -13.49
N ILE A 289 -2.15 -9.23 -13.95
CA ILE A 289 -3.03 -9.00 -15.10
C ILE A 289 -2.58 -7.78 -15.89
N THR A 290 -2.65 -7.86 -17.22
CA THR A 290 -2.37 -6.72 -18.11
C THR A 290 -3.64 -5.92 -18.34
N VAL A 291 -3.54 -4.60 -18.21
CA VAL A 291 -4.64 -3.64 -18.35
C VAL A 291 -4.24 -2.48 -19.27
N ASP A 292 -5.22 -1.72 -19.76
CA ASP A 292 -4.94 -0.45 -20.44
C ASP A 292 -4.83 0.68 -19.42
N MET A 293 -3.61 0.96 -18.93
CA MET A 293 -3.41 1.97 -17.88
C MET A 293 -3.77 3.39 -18.28
N ALA A 294 -3.86 3.70 -19.57
CA ALA A 294 -4.30 5.02 -20.03
C ALA A 294 -5.79 5.27 -19.73
N THR A 295 -6.58 4.19 -19.63
CA THR A 295 -8.02 4.25 -19.37
C THR A 295 -8.45 3.50 -18.10
N PHE A 296 -7.49 2.88 -17.40
CA PHE A 296 -7.74 2.13 -16.17
C PHE A 296 -8.17 3.04 -15.02
N GLN A 297 -9.28 2.71 -14.39
CA GLN A 297 -9.83 3.46 -13.26
C GLN A 297 -10.58 2.54 -12.29
N LYS A 298 -10.58 2.92 -11.00
CA LYS A 298 -11.42 2.31 -9.97
C LYS A 298 -12.86 2.82 -10.12
N ILE A 299 -13.83 1.91 -10.12
CA ILE A 299 -15.26 2.25 -10.08
C ILE A 299 -15.72 2.35 -8.64
N ASN A 300 -15.44 1.31 -7.86
CA ASN A 300 -15.82 1.17 -6.46
C ASN A 300 -14.88 0.17 -5.75
N ASP A 301 -15.17 -0.21 -4.51
CA ASP A 301 -14.27 -1.06 -3.71
C ASP A 301 -14.18 -2.50 -4.22
N SER A 302 -15.11 -2.92 -5.08
CA SER A 302 -15.10 -4.24 -5.69
C SER A 302 -14.58 -4.26 -7.13
N HIS A 303 -14.51 -3.12 -7.83
CA HIS A 303 -14.34 -3.13 -9.28
C HIS A 303 -13.46 -2.04 -9.87
N TYR A 304 -12.81 -2.41 -10.97
CA TYR A 304 -12.06 -1.53 -11.86
C TYR A 304 -12.54 -1.71 -13.30
N ILE A 305 -12.14 -0.78 -14.16
CA ILE A 305 -12.47 -0.81 -15.58
C ILE A 305 -11.37 -0.15 -16.40
N ASP A 306 -11.18 -0.63 -17.62
CA ASP A 306 -10.48 0.08 -18.67
C ASP A 306 -11.28 0.03 -19.98
N LYS A 307 -10.75 0.58 -21.08
CA LYS A 307 -11.46 0.60 -22.37
C LYS A 307 -11.76 -0.78 -22.96
N ASN A 308 -11.08 -1.84 -22.50
CA ASN A 308 -11.14 -3.20 -23.02
C ASN A 308 -11.94 -4.15 -22.11
N ALA A 309 -11.95 -3.92 -20.79
CA ALA A 309 -12.50 -4.88 -19.84
C ALA A 309 -13.00 -4.28 -18.53
N PHE A 310 -13.90 -5.03 -17.91
CA PHE A 310 -14.39 -4.84 -16.54
C PHE A 310 -13.71 -5.85 -15.61
N TYR A 311 -13.29 -5.40 -14.44
CA TYR A 311 -12.51 -6.21 -13.49
C TYR A 311 -13.18 -6.22 -12.12
N GLY A 312 -13.18 -7.39 -11.49
CA GLY A 312 -13.49 -7.54 -10.06
C GLY A 312 -12.21 -7.61 -9.24
N SER A 313 -12.30 -7.32 -7.95
CA SER A 313 -11.21 -7.47 -6.98
C SER A 313 -11.72 -8.06 -5.68
N ASN A 314 -11.00 -9.01 -5.10
CA ASN A 314 -11.25 -9.50 -3.74
C ASN A 314 -10.00 -10.12 -3.11
N HIS A 315 -10.01 -10.32 -1.80
CA HIS A 315 -8.87 -10.84 -1.03
C HIS A 315 -8.39 -12.24 -1.44
N GLN A 316 -9.24 -13.05 -2.06
CA GLN A 316 -8.86 -14.42 -2.46
C GLN A 316 -8.20 -14.44 -3.84
N LYS A 317 -8.75 -13.71 -4.81
CA LYS A 317 -8.33 -13.76 -6.22
C LYS A 317 -7.46 -12.57 -6.65
N GLY A 318 -7.34 -11.55 -5.80
CA GLY A 318 -6.83 -10.24 -6.22
C GLY A 318 -7.69 -9.67 -7.34
N VAL A 319 -7.08 -9.08 -8.36
CA VAL A 319 -7.78 -8.49 -9.51
C VAL A 319 -8.01 -9.53 -10.61
N PHE A 320 -9.24 -9.67 -11.08
CA PHE A 320 -9.59 -10.60 -12.15
C PHE A 320 -10.55 -9.98 -13.16
N LYS A 321 -10.43 -10.39 -14.42
CA LYS A 321 -11.33 -9.95 -15.49
C LYS A 321 -12.69 -10.64 -15.39
N ILE A 322 -13.76 -9.86 -15.53
CA ILE A 322 -15.13 -10.36 -15.63
C ILE A 322 -15.45 -10.52 -17.11
N GLU A 323 -15.56 -11.78 -17.56
CA GLU A 323 -15.78 -12.10 -18.96
C GLU A 323 -17.22 -11.82 -19.42
N GLY A 324 -17.38 -11.46 -20.70
CA GLY A 324 -18.69 -11.27 -21.33
C GLY A 324 -19.40 -9.94 -21.01
N VAL A 325 -18.73 -9.00 -20.34
CA VAL A 325 -19.28 -7.68 -20.02
C VAL A 325 -18.63 -6.61 -20.90
N ASP A 326 -19.43 -5.81 -21.60
CA ASP A 326 -18.95 -4.60 -22.28
C ASP A 326 -18.61 -3.55 -21.21
N PRO A 327 -17.35 -3.10 -21.08
CA PRO A 327 -16.99 -2.07 -20.09
C PRO A 327 -17.84 -0.79 -20.26
N ARG A 328 -18.29 -0.46 -21.47
CA ARG A 328 -19.04 0.77 -21.74
C ARG A 328 -20.44 0.78 -21.14
N THR A 329 -20.98 -0.37 -20.79
CA THR A 329 -22.32 -0.50 -20.21
C THR A 329 -22.32 -0.59 -18.69
N VAL A 330 -21.13 -0.62 -18.07
CA VAL A 330 -20.97 -0.73 -16.62
C VAL A 330 -21.25 0.62 -15.95
N THR A 331 -22.11 0.62 -14.95
CA THR A 331 -22.40 1.77 -14.09
C THR A 331 -22.15 1.42 -12.63
N LYS A 332 -21.58 2.37 -11.87
CA LYS A 332 -21.49 2.27 -10.42
C LYS A 332 -22.91 2.32 -9.84
N PHE A 333 -23.28 1.33 -9.02
CA PHE A 333 -24.49 1.40 -8.20
C PHE A 333 -24.17 2.04 -6.85
N ASP A 334 -23.21 1.47 -6.11
CA ASP A 334 -22.69 2.02 -4.87
C ASP A 334 -21.20 1.63 -4.67
N ASN A 335 -20.71 1.64 -3.43
CA ASN A 335 -19.32 1.32 -3.11
C ASN A 335 -18.96 -0.17 -3.28
N ILE A 336 -19.95 -1.07 -3.39
CA ILE A 336 -19.75 -2.51 -3.54
C ILE A 336 -20.24 -2.97 -4.93
N PHE A 337 -21.43 -2.55 -5.33
CA PHE A 337 -22.12 -3.07 -6.50
C PHE A 337 -21.93 -2.21 -7.75
N SER A 338 -21.85 -2.87 -8.89
CA SER A 338 -21.93 -2.28 -10.23
C SER A 338 -23.06 -2.95 -11.02
N ILE A 339 -23.64 -2.25 -11.99
CA ILE A 339 -24.69 -2.79 -12.87
C ILE A 339 -24.21 -2.77 -14.32
N SER A 340 -24.50 -3.83 -15.07
CA SER A 340 -24.30 -3.86 -16.51
C SER A 340 -25.36 -4.75 -17.16
N GLY A 341 -26.11 -4.22 -18.12
CA GLY A 341 -27.28 -4.92 -18.68
C GLY A 341 -28.32 -5.23 -17.59
N ASN A 342 -28.75 -6.49 -17.50
CA ASN A 342 -29.68 -6.95 -16.46
C ASN A 342 -28.97 -7.73 -15.33
N GLN A 343 -27.69 -7.43 -15.07
CA GLN A 343 -26.89 -8.09 -14.04
C GLN A 343 -26.34 -7.08 -13.04
N VAL A 344 -26.33 -7.50 -11.78
CA VAL A 344 -25.69 -6.79 -10.66
C VAL A 344 -24.41 -7.53 -10.33
N PHE A 345 -23.29 -6.82 -10.22
CA PHE A 345 -21.95 -7.36 -9.99
C PHE A 345 -21.39 -6.90 -8.64
N TYR A 346 -20.59 -7.76 -8.00
CA TYR A 346 -19.87 -7.52 -6.75
C TYR A 346 -18.55 -8.31 -6.71
N TYR A 347 -17.76 -8.22 -5.63
CA TYR A 347 -16.47 -8.88 -5.38
C TYR A 347 -16.27 -10.29 -6.01
N ASN A 348 -17.30 -11.14 -6.06
CA ASN A 348 -17.21 -12.53 -6.54
C ASN A 348 -17.79 -12.76 -7.95
N GLY A 349 -18.27 -11.73 -8.64
CA GLY A 349 -18.94 -11.83 -9.93
C GLY A 349 -20.38 -11.32 -9.86
N VAL A 350 -21.33 -12.12 -10.34
CA VAL A 350 -22.75 -11.72 -10.44
C VAL A 350 -23.48 -12.01 -9.12
N LEU A 351 -24.27 -11.06 -8.63
CA LEU A 351 -25.22 -11.29 -7.53
C LEU A 351 -26.38 -12.13 -8.07
N GLU A 352 -26.44 -13.40 -7.65
CA GLU A 352 -27.44 -14.34 -8.14
C GLU A 352 -28.86 -13.88 -7.82
N HIS A 353 -29.80 -14.16 -8.73
CA HIS A 353 -31.23 -13.80 -8.68
C HIS A 353 -31.58 -12.31 -8.74
N ALA A 354 -30.60 -11.41 -8.73
CA ALA A 354 -30.85 -9.98 -8.76
C ALA A 354 -31.43 -9.50 -10.11
N ASP A 355 -32.52 -8.74 -10.02
CA ASP A 355 -33.11 -7.98 -11.11
C ASP A 355 -32.54 -6.55 -11.10
N ALA A 356 -31.56 -6.30 -11.97
CA ALA A 356 -30.86 -5.01 -12.00
C ALA A 356 -31.77 -3.82 -12.29
N ALA A 357 -32.89 -4.02 -12.99
CA ALA A 357 -33.83 -2.94 -13.33
C ALA A 357 -34.61 -2.42 -12.11
N THR A 358 -34.76 -3.25 -11.07
CA THR A 358 -35.50 -2.90 -9.85
C THR A 358 -34.63 -2.90 -8.59
N PHE A 359 -33.32 -3.11 -8.76
CA PHE A 359 -32.33 -3.16 -7.68
C PHE A 359 -32.22 -1.80 -6.99
N ARG A 360 -32.37 -1.79 -5.67
CA ARG A 360 -32.31 -0.59 -4.82
C ARG A 360 -31.66 -0.92 -3.48
N GLN A 361 -31.10 0.11 -2.86
CA GLN A 361 -30.53 0.03 -1.52
C GLN A 361 -31.53 0.59 -0.50
N GLN A 362 -31.58 -0.03 0.68
CA GLN A 362 -32.27 0.46 1.86
C GLN A 362 -31.37 0.23 3.07
N GLU A 363 -30.68 1.27 3.53
CA GLU A 363 -29.61 1.18 4.55
C GLU A 363 -28.56 0.12 4.16
N ASN A 364 -28.31 -0.87 5.02
CA ASN A 364 -27.35 -1.95 4.78
C ASN A 364 -27.95 -3.15 4.01
N TYR A 365 -29.17 -3.00 3.49
CA TYR A 365 -29.89 -4.03 2.74
C TYR A 365 -30.07 -3.63 1.29
N TYR A 366 -30.20 -4.64 0.43
CA TYR A 366 -30.48 -4.49 -0.99
C TYR A 366 -31.74 -5.24 -1.34
N LEU A 367 -32.54 -4.68 -2.25
CA LEU A 367 -33.82 -5.23 -2.63
C LEU A 367 -33.99 -5.14 -4.13
N ASP A 368 -34.71 -6.09 -4.70
CA ASP A 368 -35.29 -5.96 -6.03
C ASP A 368 -36.81 -6.18 -5.95
N LYS A 369 -37.47 -6.46 -7.06
CA LYS A 369 -38.93 -6.76 -7.08
C LYS A 369 -39.33 -8.12 -6.48
N LYS A 370 -38.39 -9.00 -6.14
CA LYS A 370 -38.63 -10.38 -5.67
C LYS A 370 -37.82 -10.81 -4.45
N HIS A 371 -36.70 -10.16 -4.17
CA HIS A 371 -35.72 -10.63 -3.22
C HIS A 371 -35.16 -9.50 -2.35
N VAL A 372 -34.62 -9.89 -1.20
CA VAL A 372 -33.93 -9.03 -0.23
C VAL A 372 -32.58 -9.64 0.09
N TRP A 373 -31.53 -8.84 0.14
CA TRP A 373 -30.18 -9.24 0.53
C TRP A 373 -29.67 -8.39 1.69
N GLU A 374 -28.90 -9.02 2.58
CA GLU A 374 -28.02 -8.35 3.54
C GLU A 374 -26.59 -8.41 2.99
N GLY A 375 -26.06 -7.27 2.54
CA GLY A 375 -24.84 -7.27 1.73
C GLY A 375 -25.05 -8.12 0.46
N THR A 376 -24.33 -9.24 0.37
CA THR A 376 -24.42 -10.18 -0.77
C THR A 376 -25.21 -11.45 -0.43
N LYS A 377 -25.74 -11.58 0.79
CA LYS A 377 -26.42 -12.79 1.27
C LYS A 377 -27.93 -12.65 1.07
N LEU A 378 -28.52 -13.57 0.30
CA LEU A 378 -29.96 -13.64 0.07
C LEU A 378 -30.70 -13.98 1.37
N LEU A 379 -31.76 -13.23 1.66
CA LEU A 379 -32.70 -13.51 2.73
C LEU A 379 -33.86 -14.33 2.19
N GLU A 380 -33.71 -15.65 2.25
CA GLU A 380 -34.70 -16.60 1.75
C GLU A 380 -36.08 -16.37 2.38
N GLY A 381 -37.10 -16.27 1.52
CA GLY A 381 -38.50 -16.12 1.92
C GLY A 381 -38.95 -14.69 2.28
N PHE A 382 -38.04 -13.71 2.28
CA PHE A 382 -38.40 -12.33 2.59
C PHE A 382 -39.07 -11.61 1.41
N ASP A 383 -40.23 -10.98 1.66
CA ASP A 383 -40.97 -10.19 0.68
C ASP A 383 -40.45 -8.75 0.60
N PRO A 384 -39.86 -8.33 -0.54
CA PRO A 384 -39.32 -6.98 -0.69
C PRO A 384 -40.39 -5.88 -0.72
N HIS A 385 -41.67 -6.21 -0.88
CA HIS A 385 -42.75 -5.21 -0.88
C HIS A 385 -43.17 -4.79 0.53
N SER A 386 -43.08 -5.70 1.49
CA SER A 386 -43.41 -5.47 2.90
C SER A 386 -42.17 -5.36 3.81
N PHE A 387 -40.97 -5.45 3.24
CA PHE A 387 -39.71 -5.39 3.98
C PHE A 387 -39.52 -4.08 4.75
N GLU A 388 -39.20 -4.21 6.03
CA GLU A 388 -39.00 -3.11 6.95
C GLU A 388 -37.78 -3.37 7.85
N ILE A 389 -36.96 -2.33 8.02
CA ILE A 389 -35.87 -2.32 8.99
C ILE A 389 -36.41 -1.69 10.26
N VAL A 390 -36.64 -2.52 11.28
CA VAL A 390 -37.18 -2.08 12.57
C VAL A 390 -36.06 -1.40 13.38
N ASP A 391 -34.87 -2.02 13.44
CA ASP A 391 -33.66 -1.38 13.96
C ASP A 391 -32.42 -1.97 13.30
N TRP A 392 -31.63 -1.10 12.67
CA TRP A 392 -30.43 -1.50 11.93
C TRP A 392 -29.26 -1.93 12.85
N ARG A 393 -29.19 -1.43 14.09
CA ARG A 393 -28.09 -1.75 15.03
C ARG A 393 -28.23 -3.16 15.57
N LEU A 394 -29.47 -3.58 15.84
CA LEU A 394 -29.80 -4.96 16.21
C LEU A 394 -29.89 -5.89 14.99
N GLY A 395 -29.91 -5.34 13.77
CA GLY A 395 -30.25 -6.10 12.57
C GLY A 395 -31.65 -6.71 12.65
N LEU A 396 -32.57 -6.05 13.36
CA LEU A 396 -33.97 -6.47 13.48
C LEU A 396 -34.73 -5.98 12.25
N VAL A 397 -35.18 -6.93 11.43
CA VAL A 397 -35.90 -6.68 10.18
C VAL A 397 -37.10 -7.60 10.11
N LYS A 398 -38.10 -7.18 9.34
CA LYS A 398 -39.32 -7.95 9.13
C LYS A 398 -39.89 -7.75 7.74
N ASP A 399 -40.77 -8.64 7.35
CA ASP A 399 -41.74 -8.43 6.27
C ASP A 399 -43.16 -8.72 6.80
N ALA A 400 -44.13 -8.98 5.91
CA ALA A 400 -45.50 -9.33 6.32
C ALA A 400 -45.63 -10.63 7.14
N ASN A 401 -44.69 -11.58 7.02
CA ASN A 401 -44.78 -12.93 7.58
C ASN A 401 -43.55 -13.34 8.41
N ASN A 402 -42.41 -12.69 8.22
CA ASN A 402 -41.11 -13.10 8.72
C ASN A 402 -40.52 -11.99 9.60
N VAL A 403 -39.82 -12.42 10.65
CA VAL A 403 -39.00 -11.55 11.50
C VAL A 403 -37.61 -12.18 11.59
N ARG A 404 -36.58 -11.35 11.49
CA ARG A 404 -35.18 -11.76 11.60
C ARG A 404 -34.43 -10.78 12.46
N ILE A 405 -33.55 -11.29 13.30
CA ILE A 405 -32.58 -10.47 14.04
C ILE A 405 -31.17 -10.98 13.77
N CYS A 406 -30.28 -10.08 13.37
CA CYS A 406 -28.96 -10.40 12.82
C CYS A 406 -29.04 -11.52 11.77
N TRP A 407 -28.50 -12.70 12.07
CA TRP A 407 -28.44 -13.85 11.15
C TRP A 407 -29.50 -14.94 11.41
N LYS A 408 -30.46 -14.72 12.33
CA LYS A 408 -31.44 -15.75 12.73
C LYS A 408 -32.88 -15.31 12.46
N ASN A 409 -33.61 -16.12 11.70
CA ASN A 409 -35.06 -15.98 11.56
C ASN A 409 -35.75 -16.40 12.86
N ILE A 410 -36.74 -15.65 13.29
CA ILE A 410 -37.48 -15.88 14.52
C ILE A 410 -38.78 -16.58 14.20
N GLU A 411 -38.78 -17.89 14.42
CA GLU A 411 -39.97 -18.72 14.25
C GLU A 411 -41.04 -18.32 15.30
N ASN A 412 -42.30 -18.24 14.87
CA ASN A 412 -43.48 -17.87 15.66
C ASN A 412 -43.60 -16.40 16.10
N ALA A 413 -42.71 -15.51 15.66
CA ALA A 413 -42.92 -14.08 15.88
C ALA A 413 -44.09 -13.56 15.03
N ASP A 414 -44.94 -12.72 15.61
CA ASP A 414 -45.99 -12.03 14.87
C ASP A 414 -45.42 -10.78 14.20
N ALA A 415 -45.01 -10.95 12.94
CA ALA A 415 -44.38 -9.90 12.13
C ALA A 415 -45.21 -8.61 12.02
N SER A 416 -46.54 -8.69 12.13
CA SER A 416 -47.42 -7.53 12.00
C SER A 416 -47.40 -6.59 13.21
N THR A 417 -46.89 -7.07 14.36
CA THR A 417 -46.96 -6.37 15.65
C THR A 417 -45.60 -6.17 16.31
N VAL A 418 -44.52 -6.38 15.54
CA VAL A 418 -43.14 -6.17 16.02
C VAL A 418 -42.95 -4.72 16.44
N GLU A 419 -42.51 -4.54 17.68
CA GLU A 419 -42.20 -3.25 18.27
C GLU A 419 -40.87 -3.34 19.03
N LEU A 420 -39.97 -2.40 18.75
CA LEU A 420 -38.71 -2.27 19.47
C LEU A 420 -38.95 -1.54 20.79
N ILE A 421 -38.42 -2.09 21.89
CA ILE A 421 -38.68 -1.55 23.23
C ILE A 421 -37.45 -0.83 23.80
N ASP A 422 -36.30 -1.49 23.82
CA ASP A 422 -35.04 -0.88 24.27
C ASP A 422 -33.83 -1.37 23.47
N VAL A 423 -33.17 -0.44 22.79
CA VAL A 423 -31.95 -0.67 22.01
C VAL A 423 -30.69 -0.60 22.88
N TYR A 424 -30.69 0.23 23.92
CA TYR A 424 -29.45 0.67 24.58
C TYR A 424 -29.01 -0.25 25.72
N HIS A 425 -29.93 -0.99 26.36
CA HIS A 425 -29.59 -1.78 27.57
C HIS A 425 -30.00 -3.25 27.50
N GLY A 426 -30.50 -3.75 26.36
CA GLY A 426 -30.84 -5.17 26.29
C GLY A 426 -31.46 -5.70 25.02
N ALA A 427 -31.40 -5.02 23.87
CA ALA A 427 -31.91 -5.56 22.61
C ALA A 427 -33.33 -6.18 22.73
N TYR A 428 -34.20 -5.53 23.52
CA TYR A 428 -35.53 -6.02 23.81
C TYR A 428 -36.51 -5.53 22.76
N TRP A 429 -37.30 -6.47 22.25
CA TRP A 429 -38.39 -6.19 21.33
C TRP A 429 -39.56 -7.12 21.66
N ARG A 430 -40.75 -6.77 21.21
CA ARG A 430 -41.94 -7.60 21.38
C ARG A 430 -42.69 -7.77 20.08
N ASP A 431 -43.51 -8.80 20.07
CA ASP A 431 -44.68 -8.90 19.23
C ASP A 431 -45.93 -9.00 20.12
N LYS A 432 -47.11 -9.20 19.53
CA LYS A 432 -48.37 -9.29 20.28
C LYS A 432 -48.41 -10.41 21.33
N GLN A 433 -47.62 -11.48 21.15
CA GLN A 433 -47.67 -12.70 21.95
C GLN A 433 -46.42 -12.93 22.82
N HIS A 434 -45.31 -12.28 22.47
CA HIS A 434 -44.00 -12.61 23.03
C HIS A 434 -43.15 -11.37 23.31
N ILE A 435 -42.31 -11.46 24.33
CA ILE A 435 -41.16 -10.57 24.55
C ILE A 435 -39.90 -11.35 24.22
N TRP A 436 -39.00 -10.68 23.51
CA TRP A 436 -37.75 -11.23 23.03
C TRP A 436 -36.59 -10.41 23.59
N TYR A 437 -35.55 -11.11 24.05
CA TYR A 437 -34.22 -10.56 24.26
C TYR A 437 -33.35 -11.08 23.13
N PHE A 438 -32.89 -10.18 22.25
CA PHE A 438 -32.19 -10.57 21.04
C PHE A 438 -32.97 -11.63 20.23
N ASN A 439 -32.51 -12.88 20.17
CA ASN A 439 -33.16 -13.98 19.47
C ASN A 439 -33.75 -15.07 20.41
N GLN A 440 -33.87 -14.74 21.70
CA GLN A 440 -34.37 -15.63 22.75
C GLN A 440 -35.72 -15.15 23.26
N GLN A 441 -36.68 -16.06 23.29
CA GLN A 441 -38.00 -15.81 23.83
C GLN A 441 -37.96 -15.88 25.37
N LEU A 442 -38.51 -14.90 26.06
CA LEU A 442 -38.56 -14.87 27.54
C LEU A 442 -39.63 -15.81 28.15
N GLN A 443 -40.27 -16.66 27.34
CA GLN A 443 -41.57 -17.37 27.53
C GLN A 443 -42.78 -16.59 26.98
N PRO A 444 -43.89 -17.26 26.58
CA PRO A 444 -45.11 -16.57 26.16
C PRO A 444 -45.70 -15.82 27.34
N LEU A 445 -45.40 -14.53 27.40
CA LEU A 445 -46.08 -13.60 28.26
C LEU A 445 -47.37 -13.25 27.54
N THR A 446 -48.46 -13.91 27.91
CA THR A 446 -49.78 -13.33 27.67
C THR A 446 -49.74 -11.94 28.28
N LEU A 447 -49.72 -10.90 27.44
CA LEU A 447 -49.97 -9.51 27.80
C LEU A 447 -51.35 -9.16 27.25
N PRO A 448 -52.45 -9.54 27.92
CA PRO A 448 -53.77 -9.46 27.32
C PRO A 448 -54.55 -8.25 27.82
N ASP A 449 -53.98 -7.40 28.69
CA ASP A 449 -54.45 -6.06 29.12
C ASP A 449 -54.03 -5.67 30.56
N ASP A 450 -53.31 -6.51 31.35
CA ASP A 450 -53.15 -6.25 32.81
C ASP A 450 -51.71 -6.33 33.40
N GLY A 451 -50.65 -6.49 32.59
CA GLY A 451 -49.27 -6.58 33.10
C GLY A 451 -48.37 -5.48 32.55
N GLU A 452 -48.11 -4.42 33.32
CA GLU A 452 -47.12 -3.41 32.90
C GLU A 452 -45.71 -4.03 32.83
N LEU A 453 -45.23 -4.22 31.61
CA LEU A 453 -43.82 -4.49 31.34
C LEU A 453 -42.99 -3.30 31.83
N TYR A 454 -42.11 -3.54 32.78
CA TYR A 454 -41.27 -2.52 33.38
C TYR A 454 -39.79 -2.81 33.14
N PHE A 455 -39.06 -1.88 32.55
CA PHE A 455 -37.61 -1.95 32.41
C PHE A 455 -36.96 -1.21 33.56
N TYR A 456 -36.03 -1.87 34.25
CA TYR A 456 -35.24 -1.20 35.26
C TYR A 456 -34.24 -0.25 34.54
N PRO A 457 -34.20 1.05 34.89
CA PRO A 457 -33.38 2.02 34.18
C PRO A 457 -31.89 1.64 34.14
N LYS A 458 -31.27 1.80 32.97
CA LYS A 458 -29.84 1.56 32.72
C LYS A 458 -29.40 0.13 33.08
N SER A 459 -30.24 -0.85 32.78
CA SER A 459 -29.99 -2.23 33.15
C SER A 459 -30.56 -3.22 32.14
N ASN A 460 -30.12 -4.46 32.26
CA ASN A 460 -30.58 -5.61 31.50
C ASN A 460 -31.72 -6.34 32.23
N PHE A 461 -32.39 -5.70 33.20
CA PHE A 461 -33.52 -6.30 33.91
C PHE A 461 -34.86 -5.76 33.40
N CYS A 462 -35.81 -6.67 33.21
CA CYS A 462 -37.21 -6.32 32.99
C CYS A 462 -38.13 -7.12 33.92
N ARG A 463 -39.30 -6.56 34.22
CA ARG A 463 -40.33 -7.18 35.04
C ARG A 463 -41.64 -7.26 34.28
N VAL A 464 -42.32 -8.38 34.43
CA VAL A 464 -43.69 -8.59 33.97
C VAL A 464 -44.45 -9.30 35.07
N GLY A 465 -45.39 -8.60 35.69
CA GLY A 465 -46.08 -9.10 36.89
C GLY A 465 -45.11 -9.33 38.05
N GLN A 466 -45.06 -10.57 38.56
CA GLN A 466 -44.20 -10.99 39.67
C GLN A 466 -42.88 -11.66 39.21
N ASN A 467 -42.66 -11.69 37.91
CA ASN A 467 -41.47 -12.30 37.33
C ASN A 467 -40.48 -11.20 36.94
N ILE A 468 -39.20 -11.40 37.27
CA ILE A 468 -38.11 -10.52 36.87
C ILE A 468 -37.15 -11.35 36.02
N TRP A 469 -36.73 -10.79 34.90
CA TRP A 469 -35.73 -11.38 34.00
C TRP A 469 -34.49 -10.52 34.02
N CYS A 470 -33.33 -11.16 33.89
CA CYS A 470 -32.08 -10.54 33.48
C CYS A 470 -31.76 -11.06 32.08
N GLN A 471 -31.72 -10.18 31.07
CA GLN A 471 -31.61 -10.59 29.68
C GLN A 471 -32.74 -11.57 29.30
N ALA A 472 -32.41 -12.80 28.91
CA ALA A 472 -33.39 -13.85 28.63
C ALA A 472 -33.70 -14.76 29.82
N HIS A 473 -33.00 -14.61 30.95
CA HIS A 473 -33.07 -15.52 32.08
C HIS A 473 -34.11 -15.08 33.10
N LEU A 474 -35.09 -15.95 33.39
CA LEU A 474 -36.04 -15.76 34.50
C LEU A 474 -35.31 -15.95 35.84
N LEU A 475 -35.43 -14.97 36.73
CA LEU A 475 -34.89 -15.05 38.07
C LEU A 475 -35.90 -15.72 39.02
N GLU A 476 -35.53 -16.88 39.57
CA GLU A 476 -36.42 -17.63 40.45
C GLU A 476 -36.45 -17.08 41.89
N GLY A 477 -37.66 -16.94 42.43
CA GLY A 477 -37.88 -16.62 43.84
C GLY A 477 -37.41 -15.22 44.25
N VAL A 478 -37.47 -14.25 43.33
CA VAL A 478 -37.18 -12.84 43.62
C VAL A 478 -38.29 -12.24 44.48
N ASP A 479 -37.90 -11.57 45.56
CA ASP A 479 -38.76 -10.64 46.27
C ASP A 479 -38.85 -9.32 45.48
N VAL A 480 -39.88 -9.23 44.64
CA VAL A 480 -40.10 -8.12 43.70
C VAL A 480 -40.23 -6.76 44.41
N GLU A 481 -40.84 -6.74 45.60
CA GLU A 481 -41.06 -5.51 46.37
C GLU A 481 -39.74 -4.86 46.83
N THR A 482 -38.74 -5.68 47.12
CA THR A 482 -37.42 -5.22 47.58
C THR A 482 -36.33 -5.29 46.51
N PHE A 483 -36.67 -5.70 45.29
CA PHE A 483 -35.69 -5.84 44.22
C PHE A 483 -35.14 -4.48 43.77
N THR A 484 -33.81 -4.39 43.72
CA THR A 484 -33.07 -3.21 43.28
C THR A 484 -31.94 -3.61 42.35
N VAL A 485 -31.73 -2.83 41.29
CA VAL A 485 -30.57 -2.98 40.41
C VAL A 485 -29.38 -2.25 41.02
N ILE A 486 -28.24 -2.94 41.08
CA ILE A 486 -26.98 -2.37 41.56
C ILE A 486 -25.95 -2.18 40.44
N LYS A 487 -25.98 -3.01 39.38
CA LYS A 487 -25.21 -2.87 38.14
C LYS A 487 -26.07 -3.34 36.95
N PRO A 488 -25.73 -3.03 35.68
CA PRO A 488 -26.57 -3.37 34.55
C PRO A 488 -27.05 -4.84 34.50
N THR A 489 -26.22 -5.80 34.91
CA THR A 489 -26.58 -7.23 35.01
C THR A 489 -26.57 -7.80 36.43
N ILE A 490 -26.48 -6.95 37.46
CA ILE A 490 -26.55 -7.37 38.87
C ILE A 490 -27.71 -6.70 39.58
N GLY A 491 -28.61 -7.52 40.12
CA GLY A 491 -29.72 -7.11 40.97
C GLY A 491 -29.63 -7.74 42.35
N ARG A 492 -30.40 -7.22 43.30
CA ARG A 492 -30.54 -7.82 44.63
C ARG A 492 -31.93 -7.59 45.17
N ASP A 493 -32.38 -8.50 46.03
CA ASP A 493 -33.53 -8.29 46.90
C ASP A 493 -33.09 -8.35 48.37
N LYS A 494 -34.04 -8.38 49.31
CA LYS A 494 -33.72 -8.45 50.75
C LYS A 494 -32.99 -9.73 51.18
N ASN A 495 -33.02 -10.80 50.37
CA ASN A 495 -32.52 -12.13 50.70
C ASN A 495 -31.25 -12.49 49.89
N TYR A 496 -31.21 -12.13 48.60
CA TYR A 496 -30.26 -12.64 47.62
C TYR A 496 -29.73 -11.58 46.64
N TYR A 497 -28.59 -11.88 46.02
CA TYR A 497 -28.05 -11.22 44.84
C TYR A 497 -28.30 -12.09 43.60
N TYR A 498 -28.52 -11.44 42.46
CA TYR A 498 -28.86 -12.07 41.19
C TYR A 498 -27.88 -11.60 40.11
N TYR A 499 -27.32 -12.55 39.36
CA TYR A 499 -26.45 -12.31 38.20
C TYR A 499 -26.73 -13.40 37.16
N GLU A 500 -27.04 -12.98 35.92
CA GLU A 500 -27.53 -13.87 34.85
C GLU A 500 -28.71 -14.74 35.36
N GLU A 501 -28.62 -16.07 35.30
CA GLU A 501 -29.59 -17.03 35.84
C GLU A 501 -29.34 -17.43 37.30
N HIS A 502 -28.26 -16.94 37.91
CA HIS A 502 -27.77 -17.41 39.21
C HIS A 502 -28.24 -16.53 40.37
N ARG A 503 -28.49 -17.19 41.51
CA ARG A 503 -28.85 -16.57 42.78
C ARG A 503 -27.80 -16.87 43.84
N TYR A 504 -27.39 -15.85 44.58
CA TYR A 504 -26.36 -15.92 45.61
C TYR A 504 -26.87 -15.39 46.94
N THR A 505 -26.58 -16.08 48.03
CA THR A 505 -26.70 -15.50 49.37
C THR A 505 -25.70 -14.35 49.54
N HIS A 506 -25.91 -13.54 50.57
CA HIS A 506 -25.01 -12.43 50.91
C HIS A 506 -23.56 -12.91 51.15
N GLN A 507 -23.39 -14.08 51.77
CA GLN A 507 -22.07 -14.68 52.00
C GLN A 507 -21.44 -15.15 50.68
N GLU A 508 -22.18 -15.88 49.85
CA GLU A 508 -21.66 -16.38 48.57
C GLU A 508 -21.28 -15.28 47.60
N TYR A 509 -22.05 -14.18 47.56
CA TYR A 509 -21.73 -13.03 46.72
C TYR A 509 -20.38 -12.41 47.10
N ALA A 510 -20.09 -12.28 48.40
CA ALA A 510 -18.84 -11.76 48.91
C ALA A 510 -17.65 -12.71 48.69
N GLU A 511 -17.86 -14.02 48.86
CA GLU A 511 -16.82 -15.04 48.73
C GLU A 511 -16.41 -15.31 47.27
N LYS A 512 -17.37 -15.26 46.34
CA LYS A 512 -17.15 -15.59 44.92
C LYS A 512 -16.59 -14.45 44.08
N ASP A 513 -16.44 -13.25 44.65
CA ASP A 513 -15.97 -12.05 43.94
C ASP A 513 -16.72 -11.87 42.60
N VAL A 514 -18.05 -11.99 42.65
CA VAL A 514 -18.93 -12.02 41.45
C VAL A 514 -18.76 -10.75 40.60
N GLU A 515 -18.29 -9.67 41.21
CA GLU A 515 -17.97 -8.41 40.53
C GLU A 515 -16.71 -8.45 39.67
N ARG A 516 -15.78 -9.39 39.91
CA ARG A 516 -14.46 -9.43 39.23
C ARG A 516 -14.53 -9.78 37.74
N TYR A 517 -15.62 -10.41 37.32
CA TYR A 517 -15.85 -10.80 35.92
C TYR A 517 -16.48 -9.67 35.07
N TYR A 518 -16.65 -8.46 35.63
CA TYR A 518 -17.00 -7.26 34.87
C TYR A 518 -15.78 -6.70 34.12
N THR A 519 -15.45 -7.32 33.00
CA THR A 519 -14.73 -6.68 31.91
C THR A 519 -15.48 -7.01 30.64
N PHE A 520 -16.42 -6.16 30.23
CA PHE A 520 -16.71 -5.79 28.84
C PHE A 520 -17.95 -4.89 28.83
N GLY A 521 -17.72 -3.64 28.41
CA GLY A 521 -18.71 -2.72 27.86
C GLY A 521 -18.07 -2.11 26.64
#